data_AF-A0A349K524-F1
#
_entry.id   AF-A0A349K524-F1
#
_cell.length_a   1.000
_cell.length_b   1.000
_cell.length_c   1.000
_cell.angle_alpha   90.00
_cell.angle_beta   90.00
_cell.angle_gamma   90.00
#
_symmetry.space_group_name_H-M   'P 1'
#
loop_
_entity.id
_entity.type
_entity.pdbx_description
1 polymer ?
#
loop_
_entity_poly.entity_id
_entity_poly.type
_entity_poly.pdbx_seq_one_letter_code
_entity_poly.pdbx_strand_id
1 'polypeptide(L)'
;DWCISRQRTWGVPLPAFFTPGGEVLLDAELVRKVADLVESEGTNIWFELEEAELVERLGLPEGTRKCRDTLDVWIDSGCSHVAVMDRHEELQSPADLYLEATDQHRGWFQSSLMLSVAYRGSAPYKTVMTHGFVVDQDKKGKLSKSEAEKAGKPIDAAHYYNKYGADILRLWVSSVDWQNEVPFGEDLFKQVAEPYRRIRNTLRILLGNLHGFNAASDVVAPEEMTLVDRWILECLHEVVSECRRAYDAYEFRKVFTVINQFCARDLSAIYIDLTKDRLYCDAEDSLRRRASQTAMNNVVEALTRLLAPILVFTAEEAWEHAGREGSVHEQDFPVADERFSGKEATMEVNQLLELREVIQNAIESQVQAKAFNKNNEAAVELALPAGHGLRGLLGGRAFATEFFIISDLKLAEGEEVSATASRTDHPMCPRCRRYEPPATVQSVEGDATGLCGRCEEVLSGAAS
;
A
#
# COMPACT_ATOMS: atom_id res chain seq x y z
N ASP A 1 19.91 -10.97 -39.51
CA ASP A 1 21.30 -10.89 -39.02
C ASP A 1 21.47 -9.68 -38.11
N TRP A 2 22.19 -9.86 -37.00
CA TRP A 2 22.57 -8.79 -36.07
C TRP A 2 24.01 -8.38 -36.36
N CYS A 3 24.23 -7.11 -36.70
CA CYS A 3 25.58 -6.56 -36.83
C CYS A 3 26.17 -6.33 -35.43
N ILE A 4 27.07 -7.23 -35.01
CA ILE A 4 27.63 -7.25 -33.65
C ILE A 4 28.91 -6.44 -33.47
N SER A 5 29.57 -6.01 -34.54
CA SER A 5 30.85 -5.27 -34.44
C SER A 5 30.65 -3.76 -34.48
N ARG A 6 31.52 -3.01 -33.78
CA ARG A 6 31.51 -1.56 -33.68
C ARG A 6 32.94 -1.03 -33.77
N GLN A 7 33.18 0.00 -34.59
CA GLN A 7 34.46 0.69 -34.66
C GLN A 7 34.56 1.75 -33.56
N ARG A 8 34.66 1.31 -32.30
CA ARG A 8 34.74 2.16 -31.10
C ARG A 8 35.88 1.69 -30.20
N THR A 9 36.36 2.59 -29.35
CA THR A 9 37.45 2.31 -28.40
C THR A 9 36.94 1.97 -26.99
N TRP A 10 35.65 2.19 -26.71
CA TRP A 10 35.01 1.82 -25.45
C TRP A 10 33.99 0.71 -25.69
N GLY A 11 34.26 -0.47 -25.15
CA GLY A 11 33.42 -1.67 -25.27
C GLY A 11 34.23 -2.96 -25.14
N VAL A 12 33.55 -4.10 -25.03
CA VAL A 12 34.19 -5.41 -25.00
C VAL A 12 34.81 -5.70 -26.38
N PRO A 13 36.11 -6.03 -26.49
CA PRO A 13 36.72 -6.33 -27.78
C PRO A 13 36.13 -7.56 -28.47
N LEU A 14 36.06 -7.56 -29.80
CA LEU A 14 35.75 -8.77 -30.56
C LEU A 14 37.00 -9.67 -30.61
N PRO A 15 36.99 -10.88 -30.01
CA PRO A 15 38.17 -11.74 -29.88
C PRO A 15 38.50 -12.49 -31.18
N ALA A 16 38.64 -11.75 -32.27
CA ALA A 16 39.02 -12.24 -33.59
C ALA A 16 40.41 -11.74 -33.99
N PHE A 17 41.14 -12.55 -34.74
CA PHE A 17 42.49 -12.23 -35.21
C PHE A 17 42.61 -12.49 -36.70
N PHE A 18 43.67 -11.96 -37.33
CA PHE A 18 43.93 -12.11 -38.76
C PHE A 18 45.37 -12.57 -38.98
N THR A 19 45.57 -13.63 -39.75
CA THR A 19 46.92 -14.08 -40.14
C THR A 19 47.64 -13.00 -40.97
N PRO A 20 48.98 -13.08 -41.14
CA PRO A 20 49.69 -12.20 -42.07
C PRO A 20 49.12 -12.22 -43.50
N GLY A 21 48.49 -13.33 -43.91
CA GLY A 21 47.82 -13.48 -45.21
C GLY A 21 46.39 -12.90 -45.27
N GLY A 22 45.85 -12.42 -44.14
CA GLY A 22 44.52 -11.82 -44.04
C GLY A 22 43.38 -12.81 -43.73
N GLU A 23 43.68 -14.08 -43.44
CA GLU A 23 42.67 -15.07 -43.05
C GLU A 23 42.22 -14.87 -41.61
N VAL A 24 40.93 -15.06 -41.32
CA VAL A 24 40.36 -14.89 -39.98
C VAL A 24 40.70 -16.08 -39.10
N LEU A 25 41.24 -15.80 -37.91
CA LEU A 25 41.40 -16.75 -36.81
C LEU A 25 40.34 -16.45 -35.76
N LEU A 26 39.32 -17.31 -35.70
CA LEU A 26 38.23 -17.24 -34.73
C LEU A 26 37.66 -18.64 -34.49
N ASP A 27 38.03 -19.23 -33.36
CA ASP A 27 37.51 -20.52 -32.91
C ASP A 27 37.24 -20.52 -31.41
N ALA A 28 36.56 -21.56 -30.93
CA ALA A 28 36.13 -21.66 -29.54
C ALA A 28 37.28 -21.84 -28.54
N GLU A 29 38.44 -22.37 -28.94
CA GLU A 29 39.61 -22.49 -28.07
C GLU A 29 40.27 -21.13 -27.87
N LEU A 30 40.49 -20.40 -28.98
CA LEU A 30 41.06 -19.06 -28.95
C LEU A 30 40.19 -18.08 -28.15
N VAL A 31 38.87 -18.09 -28.37
CA VAL A 31 37.94 -17.24 -27.63
C VAL A 31 37.99 -17.51 -26.13
N ARG A 32 38.13 -18.78 -25.71
CA ARG A 32 38.28 -19.13 -24.29
C ARG A 32 39.62 -18.67 -23.71
N LYS A 33 40.73 -18.81 -24.44
CA LYS A 33 42.04 -18.26 -23.99
C LYS A 33 41.98 -16.76 -23.78
N VAL A 34 41.32 -16.03 -24.68
CA VAL A 34 41.10 -14.57 -24.50
C VAL A 34 40.22 -14.32 -23.27
N ALA A 35 39.15 -15.08 -23.08
CA ALA A 35 38.28 -14.95 -21.92
C ALA A 35 39.03 -15.20 -20.59
N ASP A 36 39.86 -16.24 -20.52
CA ASP A 36 40.69 -16.56 -19.34
C ASP A 36 41.65 -15.40 -19.02
N LEU A 37 42.28 -14.84 -20.06
CA LEU A 37 43.17 -13.70 -19.91
C LEU A 37 42.42 -12.46 -19.41
N VAL A 38 41.24 -12.17 -19.97
CA VAL A 38 40.35 -11.09 -19.55
C VAL A 38 39.83 -11.27 -18.11
N GLU A 39 39.51 -12.49 -17.69
CA GLU A 39 39.10 -12.78 -16.32
C GLU A 39 40.22 -12.47 -15.32
N SER A 40 41.46 -12.80 -15.68
CA SER A 40 42.63 -12.64 -14.80
C SER A 40 43.21 -11.21 -14.76
N GLU A 41 43.20 -10.50 -15.89
CA GLU A 41 43.92 -9.22 -16.05
C GLU A 41 42.98 -8.05 -16.45
N GLY A 42 41.70 -8.33 -16.70
CA GLY A 42 40.71 -7.35 -17.13
C GLY A 42 40.70 -7.11 -18.65
N THR A 43 39.63 -6.53 -19.17
CA THR A 43 39.48 -6.26 -20.62
C THR A 43 40.49 -5.27 -21.19
N ASN A 44 41.11 -4.44 -20.35
CA ASN A 44 42.04 -3.40 -20.77
C ASN A 44 43.31 -3.95 -21.42
N ILE A 45 43.69 -5.20 -21.13
CA ILE A 45 44.81 -5.88 -21.78
C ILE A 45 44.71 -5.84 -23.31
N TRP A 46 43.49 -5.84 -23.85
CA TRP A 46 43.30 -5.79 -25.29
C TRP A 46 43.76 -4.47 -25.90
N PHE A 47 43.77 -3.39 -25.12
CA PHE A 47 44.16 -2.05 -25.54
C PHE A 47 45.57 -1.69 -25.09
N GLU A 48 45.99 -2.17 -23.91
CA GLU A 48 47.26 -1.81 -23.28
C GLU A 48 48.43 -2.68 -23.76
N LEU A 49 48.20 -3.97 -24.07
CA LEU A 49 49.25 -4.85 -24.54
C LEU A 49 49.61 -4.58 -26.01
N GLU A 50 50.90 -4.64 -26.29
CA GLU A 50 51.41 -4.66 -27.65
C GLU A 50 50.89 -5.89 -28.39
N GLU A 51 50.60 -5.76 -29.68
CA GLU A 51 49.97 -6.82 -30.49
C GLU A 51 50.81 -8.10 -30.50
N ALA A 52 52.15 -7.98 -30.57
CA ALA A 52 53.06 -9.12 -30.53
C ALA A 52 53.00 -9.88 -29.20
N GLU A 53 52.85 -9.16 -28.08
CA GLU A 53 52.76 -9.77 -26.76
C GLU A 53 51.44 -10.54 -26.59
N LEU A 54 50.31 -9.97 -27.04
CA LEU A 54 49.02 -10.66 -27.00
C LEU A 54 49.01 -11.91 -27.90
N VAL A 55 49.63 -11.82 -29.10
CA VAL A 55 49.79 -12.95 -30.03
C VAL A 55 50.64 -14.07 -29.43
N GLU A 56 51.76 -13.72 -28.79
CA GLU A 56 52.62 -14.68 -28.09
C GLU A 56 51.88 -15.38 -26.94
N ARG A 57 51.22 -14.62 -26.07
CA ARG A 57 50.45 -15.15 -24.93
C ARG A 57 49.34 -16.10 -25.36
N LEU A 58 48.72 -15.85 -26.53
CA LEU A 58 47.66 -16.70 -27.08
C LEU A 58 48.19 -17.87 -27.94
N GLY A 59 49.50 -17.95 -28.17
CA GLY A 59 50.13 -18.98 -29.00
C GLY A 59 49.78 -18.87 -30.49
N LEU A 60 49.52 -17.66 -30.97
CA LEU A 60 49.15 -17.38 -32.36
C LEU A 60 50.41 -17.19 -33.25
N PRO A 61 50.32 -17.40 -34.58
CA PRO A 61 51.46 -17.20 -35.48
C PRO A 61 52.01 -15.78 -35.42
N GLU A 62 53.34 -15.63 -35.54
CA GLU A 62 53.99 -14.33 -35.59
C GLU A 62 53.45 -13.47 -36.76
N GLY A 63 53.25 -12.18 -36.50
CA GLY A 63 52.67 -11.24 -37.47
C GLY A 63 51.14 -11.29 -37.58
N THR A 64 50.47 -12.11 -36.76
CA THR A 64 49.01 -12.06 -36.58
C THR A 64 48.58 -10.70 -36.05
N ARG A 65 47.44 -10.19 -36.54
CA ARG A 65 46.87 -8.91 -36.10
C ARG A 65 45.55 -9.10 -35.35
N LYS A 66 45.33 -8.33 -34.28
CA LYS A 66 44.07 -8.39 -33.53
C LYS A 66 42.98 -7.56 -34.21
N CYS A 67 41.73 -7.99 -34.09
CA CYS A 67 40.58 -7.18 -34.48
C CYS A 67 40.54 -5.91 -33.62
N ARG A 68 40.22 -4.77 -34.25
CA ARG A 68 40.09 -3.47 -33.58
C ARG A 68 38.65 -3.10 -33.25
N ASP A 69 37.69 -3.92 -33.68
CA ASP A 69 36.29 -3.70 -33.39
C ASP A 69 35.95 -4.15 -31.97
N THR A 70 34.98 -3.48 -31.36
CA THR A 70 34.31 -3.92 -30.14
C THR A 70 32.96 -4.57 -30.47
N LEU A 71 32.41 -5.28 -29.50
CA LEU A 71 31.06 -5.81 -29.54
C LEU A 71 30.02 -4.69 -29.34
N ASP A 72 28.84 -4.91 -29.91
CA ASP A 72 27.66 -4.09 -29.68
C ASP A 72 27.25 -4.13 -28.21
N VAL A 73 26.90 -2.98 -27.62
CA VAL A 73 26.55 -2.85 -26.18
C VAL A 73 25.32 -3.67 -25.78
N TRP A 74 24.50 -4.04 -26.76
CA TRP A 74 23.38 -4.96 -26.54
C TRP A 74 23.84 -6.39 -26.28
N ILE A 75 25.06 -6.78 -26.66
CA ILE A 75 25.69 -8.03 -26.23
C ILE A 75 26.06 -7.94 -24.75
N ASP A 76 26.70 -6.85 -24.34
CA ASP A 76 27.14 -6.65 -22.95
C ASP A 76 25.96 -6.76 -21.98
N SER A 77 24.87 -6.03 -22.25
CA SER A 77 23.65 -6.11 -21.45
C SER A 77 22.91 -7.43 -21.66
N GLY A 78 22.85 -7.93 -22.90
CA GLY A 78 22.13 -9.15 -23.26
C GLY A 78 22.73 -10.42 -22.65
N CYS A 79 24.04 -10.45 -22.34
CA CYS A 79 24.68 -11.59 -21.70
C CYS A 79 24.60 -11.56 -20.16
N SER A 80 23.91 -10.57 -19.56
CA SER A 80 23.70 -10.47 -18.10
C SER A 80 23.09 -11.73 -17.47
N HIS A 81 22.27 -12.47 -18.20
CA HIS A 81 21.71 -13.75 -17.74
C HIS A 81 22.76 -14.87 -17.56
N VAL A 82 24.00 -14.66 -18.00
CA VAL A 82 25.17 -15.49 -17.71
C VAL A 82 26.12 -14.71 -16.81
N ALA A 83 26.50 -13.50 -17.23
CA ALA A 83 27.53 -12.69 -16.57
C ALA A 83 27.16 -12.29 -15.14
N VAL A 84 25.87 -12.21 -14.81
CA VAL A 84 25.37 -11.96 -13.46
C VAL A 84 24.72 -13.22 -12.90
N MET A 85 23.67 -13.74 -13.55
CA MET A 85 22.85 -14.79 -12.94
C MET A 85 23.61 -16.08 -12.63
N ASP A 86 24.61 -16.48 -13.44
CA ASP A 86 25.38 -17.70 -13.18
C ASP A 86 26.56 -17.49 -12.21
N ARG A 87 26.94 -16.23 -11.98
CA ARG A 87 28.06 -15.88 -11.08
C ARG A 87 27.64 -15.75 -9.62
N HIS A 88 26.33 -15.74 -9.37
CA HIS A 88 25.74 -15.52 -8.05
C HIS A 88 24.86 -16.73 -7.70
N GLU A 89 25.27 -17.51 -6.68
CA GLU A 89 24.58 -18.74 -6.26
C GLU A 89 23.15 -18.48 -5.75
N GLU A 90 22.89 -17.26 -5.28
CA GLU A 90 21.59 -16.77 -4.83
C GLU A 90 20.61 -16.45 -5.98
N LEU A 91 21.09 -16.43 -7.23
CA LEU A 91 20.30 -16.11 -8.41
C LEU A 91 20.03 -17.37 -9.26
N GLN A 92 18.95 -17.32 -10.05
CA GLN A 92 18.57 -18.43 -10.93
C GLN A 92 18.18 -17.93 -12.31
N SER A 93 18.70 -18.60 -13.34
CA SER A 93 18.26 -18.44 -14.73
C SER A 93 17.43 -19.65 -15.17
N PRO A 94 16.20 -19.47 -15.71
CA PRO A 94 15.57 -18.20 -16.07
C PRO A 94 15.07 -17.41 -14.84
N ALA A 95 15.25 -16.09 -14.88
CA ALA A 95 14.73 -15.16 -13.88
C ALA A 95 13.19 -15.19 -13.85
N ASP A 96 12.57 -15.01 -12.69
CA ASP A 96 11.10 -14.99 -12.61
C ASP A 96 10.48 -13.84 -13.41
N LEU A 97 11.13 -12.67 -13.40
CA LEU A 97 10.63 -11.46 -14.04
C LEU A 97 11.77 -10.63 -14.64
N TYR A 98 11.60 -10.23 -15.90
CA TYR A 98 12.30 -9.07 -16.47
C TYR A 98 11.30 -7.91 -16.56
N LEU A 99 11.67 -6.74 -16.01
CA LEU A 99 10.81 -5.56 -15.93
C LEU A 99 11.57 -4.33 -16.46
N GLU A 100 11.11 -3.77 -17.57
CA GLU A 100 11.69 -2.55 -18.15
C GLU A 100 10.66 -1.78 -19.00
N ALA A 101 11.06 -0.62 -19.50
CA ALA A 101 10.23 0.19 -20.38
C ALA A 101 10.03 -0.43 -21.77
N THR A 102 8.99 0.03 -22.48
CA THR A 102 8.58 -0.47 -23.81
C THR A 102 9.66 -0.47 -24.90
N ASP A 103 10.67 0.40 -24.83
CA ASP A 103 11.79 0.38 -25.78
C ASP A 103 12.67 -0.86 -25.67
N GLN A 104 12.67 -1.55 -24.51
CA GLN A 104 13.49 -2.74 -24.29
C GLN A 104 13.02 -3.96 -25.08
N HIS A 105 11.82 -3.96 -25.66
CA HIS A 105 11.40 -4.98 -26.62
C HIS A 105 12.34 -5.07 -27.85
N ARG A 106 13.03 -3.98 -28.19
CA ARG A 106 14.05 -3.94 -29.24
C ARG A 106 15.46 -3.71 -28.71
N GLY A 107 15.60 -3.64 -27.40
CA GLY A 107 16.84 -3.48 -26.67
C GLY A 107 17.13 -4.73 -25.85
N TRP A 108 17.14 -4.58 -24.53
CA TRP A 108 17.63 -5.59 -23.60
C TRP A 108 16.82 -6.90 -23.60
N PHE A 109 15.50 -6.85 -23.76
CA PHE A 109 14.69 -8.06 -23.84
C PHE A 109 15.06 -8.89 -25.07
N GLN A 110 15.21 -8.22 -26.22
CA GLN A 110 15.54 -8.90 -27.46
C GLN A 110 16.95 -9.49 -27.42
N SER A 111 17.94 -8.69 -27.00
CA SER A 111 19.33 -9.17 -26.96
C SER A 111 19.51 -10.30 -25.96
N SER A 112 18.91 -10.20 -24.77
CA SER A 112 18.94 -11.26 -23.76
C SER A 112 18.27 -12.54 -24.26
N LEU A 113 17.12 -12.43 -24.93
CA LEU A 113 16.42 -13.59 -25.48
C LEU A 113 17.27 -14.30 -26.55
N MET A 114 17.83 -13.55 -27.51
CA MET A 114 18.64 -14.13 -28.58
C MET A 114 19.88 -14.84 -28.03
N LEU A 115 20.60 -14.20 -27.10
CA LEU A 115 21.82 -14.76 -26.52
C LEU A 115 21.51 -15.96 -25.62
N SER A 116 20.44 -15.91 -24.82
CA SER A 116 20.04 -17.05 -23.99
C SER A 116 19.56 -18.23 -24.81
N VAL A 117 18.82 -18.01 -25.90
CA VAL A 117 18.44 -19.11 -26.80
C VAL A 117 19.67 -19.70 -27.49
N ALA A 118 20.63 -18.88 -27.90
CA ALA A 118 21.88 -19.35 -28.48
C ALA A 118 22.74 -20.14 -27.47
N TYR A 119 22.77 -19.73 -26.21
CA TYR A 119 23.61 -20.32 -25.16
C TYR A 119 22.95 -21.51 -24.45
N ARG A 120 21.66 -21.40 -24.10
CA ARG A 120 20.90 -22.37 -23.29
C ARG A 120 19.76 -23.07 -24.01
N GLY A 121 19.35 -22.59 -25.19
CA GLY A 121 18.15 -23.10 -25.87
C GLY A 121 16.82 -22.65 -25.26
N SER A 122 16.83 -21.69 -24.33
CA SER A 122 15.62 -21.18 -23.66
C SER A 122 15.68 -19.67 -23.43
N ALA A 123 14.54 -19.04 -23.15
CA ALA A 123 14.48 -17.64 -22.71
C ALA A 123 15.20 -17.46 -21.34
N PRO A 124 15.76 -16.28 -21.06
CA PRO A 124 16.43 -15.99 -19.79
C PRO A 124 15.47 -15.57 -18.67
N TYR A 125 14.18 -15.50 -18.97
CA TYR A 125 13.11 -15.07 -18.07
C TYR A 125 11.87 -15.96 -18.21
N LYS A 126 11.09 -16.09 -17.14
CA LYS A 126 9.77 -16.74 -17.12
C LYS A 126 8.67 -15.76 -17.51
N THR A 127 8.77 -14.52 -17.04
CA THR A 127 7.80 -13.44 -17.31
C THR A 127 8.50 -12.16 -17.76
N VAL A 128 7.87 -11.43 -18.67
CA VAL A 128 8.27 -10.06 -19.06
C VAL A 128 7.15 -9.11 -18.68
N MET A 129 7.48 -8.06 -17.94
CA MET A 129 6.59 -6.95 -17.63
C MET A 129 7.13 -5.67 -18.27
N THR A 130 6.26 -4.97 -18.99
CA THR A 130 6.65 -3.79 -19.76
C THR A 130 5.86 -2.58 -19.29
N HIS A 131 6.54 -1.51 -18.88
CA HIS A 131 5.90 -0.25 -18.52
C HIS A 131 6.05 0.84 -19.60
N GLY A 132 5.14 1.81 -19.60
CA GLY A 132 5.25 3.02 -20.43
C GLY A 132 6.35 3.97 -19.96
N PHE A 133 6.64 5.01 -20.73
CA PHE A 133 7.56 6.05 -20.27
C PHE A 133 6.88 7.03 -19.33
N VAL A 134 7.71 7.68 -18.52
CA VAL A 134 7.34 8.87 -17.77
C VAL A 134 7.36 10.05 -18.73
N VAL A 135 6.21 10.70 -18.94
CA VAL A 135 6.03 11.82 -19.89
C VAL A 135 5.58 13.09 -19.18
N ASP A 136 5.96 14.25 -19.67
CA ASP A 136 5.55 15.53 -19.08
C ASP A 136 4.03 15.73 -19.21
N GLN A 137 3.34 16.12 -18.14
CA GLN A 137 1.92 16.45 -18.20
C GLN A 137 1.60 17.60 -19.19
N ASP A 138 2.52 18.56 -19.36
CA ASP A 138 2.28 19.72 -20.21
C ASP A 138 2.66 19.50 -21.69
N LYS A 139 3.29 18.36 -22.02
CA LYS A 139 3.68 18.02 -23.40
C LYS A 139 3.48 16.54 -23.68
N LYS A 140 2.84 16.23 -24.82
CA LYS A 140 2.64 14.86 -25.32
C LYS A 140 3.93 14.19 -25.84
N GLY A 141 5.01 14.16 -25.06
CA GLY A 141 6.26 13.54 -25.47
C GLY A 141 7.33 13.46 -24.37
N LYS A 142 8.36 12.66 -24.65
CA LYS A 142 9.55 12.50 -23.80
C LYS A 142 10.27 13.85 -23.65
N LEU A 143 10.59 14.26 -22.42
CA LEU A 143 11.50 15.38 -22.19
C LEU A 143 12.94 14.92 -22.36
N SER A 144 13.69 15.51 -23.29
CA SER A 144 15.14 15.37 -23.25
C SER A 144 15.73 16.16 -22.07
N LYS A 145 16.89 15.73 -21.55
CA LYS A 145 17.61 16.41 -20.45
C LYS A 145 17.80 17.91 -20.72
N SER A 146 18.09 18.27 -21.97
CA SER A 146 18.30 19.67 -22.39
C SER A 146 17.01 20.49 -22.43
N GLU A 147 15.88 19.90 -22.78
CA GLU A 147 14.59 20.61 -22.84
C GLU A 147 14.01 20.84 -21.45
N ALA A 148 14.17 19.86 -20.55
CA ALA A 148 13.76 19.99 -19.15
C ALA A 148 14.53 21.09 -18.42
N GLU A 149 15.85 21.15 -18.61
CA GLU A 149 16.72 22.17 -18.04
C GLU A 149 16.33 23.59 -18.51
N LYS A 150 15.98 23.75 -19.79
CA LYS A 150 15.49 25.03 -20.34
C LYS A 150 14.10 25.42 -19.82
N ALA A 151 13.25 24.45 -19.52
CA ALA A 151 11.91 24.70 -18.97
C ALA A 151 11.90 24.88 -17.44
N GLY A 152 13.05 24.72 -16.77
CA GLY A 152 13.16 24.75 -15.31
C GLY A 152 12.42 23.59 -14.62
N LYS A 153 12.14 22.49 -15.35
CA LYS A 153 11.43 21.33 -14.83
C LYS A 153 12.42 20.31 -14.26
N PRO A 154 12.33 19.97 -12.97
CA PRO A 154 13.13 18.90 -12.40
C PRO A 154 12.78 17.58 -13.07
N ILE A 155 13.80 16.85 -13.54
CA ILE A 155 13.64 15.53 -14.16
C ILE A 155 14.31 14.41 -13.36
N ASP A 156 15.08 14.79 -12.34
CA ASP A 156 15.74 13.84 -11.47
C ASP A 156 14.81 13.43 -10.33
N ALA A 157 14.75 12.14 -10.04
CA ALA A 157 13.99 11.60 -8.92
C ALA A 157 14.41 12.24 -7.59
N ALA A 158 15.68 12.63 -7.46
CA ALA A 158 16.20 13.31 -6.27
C ALA A 158 15.48 14.61 -5.93
N HIS A 159 15.02 15.37 -6.91
CA HIS A 159 14.22 16.55 -6.63
C HIS A 159 12.95 16.18 -5.85
N TYR A 160 12.27 15.12 -6.27
CA TYR A 160 10.97 14.72 -5.73
C TYR A 160 11.08 14.03 -4.38
N TYR A 161 12.00 13.08 -4.22
CA TYR A 161 12.14 12.42 -2.91
C TYR A 161 12.75 13.36 -1.84
N ASN A 162 13.60 14.33 -2.22
CA ASN A 162 14.11 15.32 -1.25
C ASN A 162 13.03 16.33 -0.83
N LYS A 163 12.07 16.64 -1.72
CA LYS A 163 11.01 17.61 -1.46
C LYS A 163 9.77 17.01 -0.79
N TYR A 164 9.34 15.83 -1.22
CA TYR A 164 8.10 15.19 -0.77
C TYR A 164 8.33 13.95 0.11
N GLY A 165 9.53 13.37 0.08
CA GLY A 165 9.84 12.08 0.69
C GLY A 165 9.69 10.91 -0.29
N ALA A 166 10.48 9.87 -0.07
CA ALA A 166 10.52 8.68 -0.92
C ALA A 166 9.17 7.95 -0.97
N ASP A 167 8.47 7.85 0.16
CA ASP A 167 7.16 7.18 0.24
C ASP A 167 6.08 7.85 -0.61
N ILE A 168 6.10 9.19 -0.72
CA ILE A 168 5.14 9.88 -1.59
C ILE A 168 5.44 9.59 -3.07
N LEU A 169 6.72 9.52 -3.45
CA LEU A 169 7.13 9.11 -4.80
C LEU A 169 6.69 7.66 -5.09
N ARG A 170 6.91 6.72 -4.17
CA ARG A 170 6.50 5.32 -4.34
C ARG A 170 4.98 5.16 -4.35
N LEU A 171 4.26 5.92 -3.53
CA LEU A 171 2.79 5.94 -3.57
C LEU A 171 2.29 6.45 -4.92
N TRP A 172 2.91 7.49 -5.48
CA TRP A 172 2.60 7.95 -6.83
C TRP A 172 2.79 6.84 -7.87
N VAL A 173 3.95 6.16 -7.87
CA VAL A 173 4.22 5.01 -8.76
C VAL A 173 3.14 3.94 -8.62
N SER A 174 2.70 3.63 -7.40
CA SER A 174 1.64 2.65 -7.19
C SER A 174 0.27 3.11 -7.70
N SER A 175 0.04 4.43 -7.79
CA SER A 175 -1.28 4.99 -8.12
C SER A 175 -1.56 5.13 -9.62
N VAL A 176 -0.53 5.03 -10.46
CA VAL A 176 -0.64 5.24 -11.91
C VAL A 176 -0.93 3.94 -12.66
N ASP A 177 -1.50 4.08 -13.85
CA ASP A 177 -1.58 2.98 -14.81
C ASP A 177 -0.25 2.85 -15.56
N TRP A 178 0.61 1.95 -15.08
CA TRP A 178 1.97 1.77 -15.58
C TRP A 178 2.05 1.12 -16.98
N GLN A 179 0.96 0.50 -17.45
CA GLN A 179 0.92 -0.15 -18.77
C GLN A 179 0.92 0.87 -19.93
N ASN A 180 0.53 2.11 -19.63
CA ASN A 180 0.47 3.21 -20.57
C ASN A 180 1.56 4.25 -20.28
N GLU A 181 1.72 5.21 -21.17
CA GLU A 181 2.53 6.40 -20.90
C GLU A 181 2.04 7.09 -19.62
N VAL A 182 2.96 7.29 -18.67
CA VAL A 182 2.66 7.77 -17.32
C VAL A 182 2.89 9.29 -17.28
N PRO A 183 1.84 10.11 -17.13
CA PRO A 183 2.01 11.55 -17.00
C PRO A 183 2.73 11.87 -15.69
N PHE A 184 3.63 12.85 -15.75
CA PHE A 184 4.47 13.27 -14.64
C PHE A 184 4.56 14.79 -14.55
N GLY A 185 4.40 15.29 -13.34
CA GLY A 185 4.34 16.71 -13.04
C GLY A 185 4.27 16.94 -11.53
N GLU A 186 4.68 18.12 -11.09
CA GLU A 186 4.72 18.45 -9.66
C GLU A 186 3.32 18.41 -9.01
N ASP A 187 2.27 18.75 -9.75
CA ASP A 187 0.90 18.74 -9.23
C ASP A 187 0.39 17.34 -8.88
N LEU A 188 0.92 16.28 -9.50
CA LEU A 188 0.61 14.91 -9.12
C LEU A 188 1.07 14.59 -7.70
N PHE A 189 2.22 15.10 -7.29
CA PHE A 189 2.72 14.89 -5.93
C PHE A 189 1.85 15.60 -4.89
N LYS A 190 1.27 16.75 -5.23
CA LYS A 190 0.26 17.41 -4.37
C LYS A 190 -1.01 16.58 -4.27
N GLN A 191 -1.45 15.96 -5.36
CA GLN A 191 -2.64 15.09 -5.38
C GLN A 191 -2.43 13.82 -4.56
N VAL A 192 -1.23 13.22 -4.61
CA VAL A 192 -0.88 11.99 -3.87
C VAL A 192 -0.59 12.26 -2.39
N ALA A 193 -0.20 13.49 -2.03
CA ALA A 193 0.07 13.86 -0.64
C ALA A 193 -1.17 13.74 0.27
N GLU A 194 -2.37 14.00 -0.24
CA GLU A 194 -3.60 13.88 0.56
C GLU A 194 -3.95 12.42 0.91
N PRO A 195 -4.01 11.47 -0.05
CA PRO A 195 -4.08 10.04 0.25
C PRO A 195 -2.99 9.57 1.23
N TYR A 196 -1.74 10.00 1.05
CA TYR A 196 -0.65 9.67 1.98
C TYR A 196 -0.96 10.16 3.41
N ARG A 197 -1.32 11.44 3.56
CA ARG A 197 -1.69 12.02 4.86
C ARG A 197 -2.86 11.28 5.51
N ARG A 198 -3.85 10.88 4.72
CA ARG A 198 -4.98 10.09 5.20
C ARG A 198 -4.53 8.75 5.75
N ILE A 199 -3.80 7.97 4.98
CA ILE A 199 -3.26 6.65 5.40
C ILE A 199 -2.46 6.81 6.70
N ARG A 200 -1.54 7.77 6.74
CA ARG A 200 -0.72 8.04 7.93
C ARG A 200 -1.54 8.47 9.14
N ASN A 201 -2.54 9.33 8.97
CA ASN A 201 -3.42 9.75 10.05
C ASN A 201 -4.30 8.60 10.56
N THR A 202 -4.79 7.74 9.67
CA THR A 202 -5.55 6.54 10.04
C THR A 202 -4.69 5.62 10.91
N LEU A 203 -3.47 5.28 10.48
CA LEU A 203 -2.51 4.51 11.27
C LEU A 203 -2.26 5.16 12.64
N ARG A 204 -2.00 6.48 12.68
CA ARG A 204 -1.77 7.22 13.93
C ARG A 204 -2.95 7.09 14.90
N ILE A 205 -4.19 7.23 14.42
CA ILE A 205 -5.37 7.14 15.27
C ILE A 205 -5.55 5.72 15.80
N LEU A 206 -5.40 4.71 14.95
CA LEU A 206 -5.50 3.31 15.37
C LEU A 206 -4.46 2.97 16.44
N LEU A 207 -3.18 3.29 16.17
CA LEU A 207 -2.08 3.09 17.12
C LEU A 207 -2.32 3.81 18.46
N GLY A 208 -2.78 5.06 18.42
CA GLY A 208 -3.08 5.82 19.64
C GLY A 208 -4.18 5.19 20.50
N ASN A 209 -5.13 4.47 19.88
CA ASN A 209 -6.21 3.77 20.58
C ASN A 209 -5.82 2.36 21.06
N LEU A 210 -4.63 1.87 20.70
CA LEU A 210 -4.06 0.62 21.23
C LEU A 210 -3.27 0.81 22.53
N HIS A 211 -3.20 2.02 23.07
CA HIS A 211 -2.56 2.25 24.36
C HIS A 211 -3.19 1.40 25.47
N GLY A 212 -2.37 0.64 26.19
CA GLY A 212 -2.80 -0.28 27.24
C GLY A 212 -3.50 -1.55 26.74
N PHE A 213 -3.43 -1.86 25.44
CA PHE A 213 -3.87 -3.13 24.88
C PHE A 213 -2.71 -4.13 24.82
N ASN A 214 -2.92 -5.33 25.35
CA ASN A 214 -1.99 -6.44 25.23
C ASN A 214 -2.58 -7.55 24.36
N ALA A 215 -2.05 -7.73 23.14
CA ALA A 215 -2.51 -8.75 22.20
C ALA A 215 -2.37 -10.20 22.71
N ALA A 216 -1.61 -10.45 23.79
CA ALA A 216 -1.51 -11.78 24.39
C ALA A 216 -2.65 -12.12 25.36
N SER A 217 -3.32 -11.13 25.93
CA SER A 217 -4.32 -11.33 27.00
C SER A 217 -5.67 -10.66 26.75
N ASP A 218 -5.71 -9.60 25.95
CA ASP A 218 -6.86 -8.70 25.86
C ASP A 218 -7.71 -8.94 24.59
N VAL A 219 -7.31 -9.92 23.76
CA VAL A 219 -8.00 -10.28 22.52
C VAL A 219 -9.39 -10.83 22.83
N VAL A 220 -10.39 -10.30 22.15
CA VAL A 220 -11.79 -10.74 22.26
C VAL A 220 -12.13 -11.73 21.14
N ALA A 221 -12.88 -12.78 21.45
CA ALA A 221 -13.32 -13.76 20.46
C ALA A 221 -14.37 -13.17 19.50
N PRO A 222 -14.42 -13.59 18.22
CA PRO A 222 -15.36 -13.04 17.24
C PRO A 222 -16.83 -13.03 17.69
N GLU A 223 -17.27 -14.05 18.44
CA GLU A 223 -18.64 -14.20 18.92
C GLU A 223 -19.01 -13.17 20.01
N GLU A 224 -18.01 -12.62 20.69
CA GLU A 224 -18.16 -11.61 21.75
C GLU A 224 -17.93 -10.18 21.24
N MET A 225 -17.51 -10.04 19.98
CA MET A 225 -17.29 -8.74 19.35
C MET A 225 -18.61 -8.04 19.02
N THR A 226 -18.61 -6.70 19.11
CA THR A 226 -19.80 -5.94 18.68
C THR A 226 -20.00 -6.05 17.17
N LEU A 227 -21.23 -5.79 16.70
CA LEU A 227 -21.55 -5.78 15.27
C LEU A 227 -20.57 -4.92 14.45
N VAL A 228 -20.21 -3.74 14.95
CA VAL A 228 -19.32 -2.79 14.27
C VAL A 228 -17.87 -3.29 14.21
N ASP A 229 -17.43 -4.03 15.24
CA ASP A 229 -16.08 -4.62 15.28
C ASP A 229 -15.99 -5.85 14.35
N ARG A 230 -17.03 -6.69 14.30
CA ARG A 230 -17.12 -7.78 13.33
C ARG A 230 -17.15 -7.25 11.89
N TRP A 231 -17.95 -6.21 11.64
CA TRP A 231 -18.06 -5.58 10.34
C TRP A 231 -16.71 -5.06 9.82
N ILE A 232 -15.93 -4.32 10.63
CA ILE A 232 -14.66 -3.79 10.13
C ILE A 232 -13.64 -4.91 9.83
N LEU A 233 -13.76 -6.06 10.51
CA LEU A 233 -12.93 -7.23 10.25
C LEU A 233 -13.38 -8.01 9.01
N GLU A 234 -14.68 -8.04 8.69
CA GLU A 234 -15.17 -8.52 7.39
C GLU A 234 -14.67 -7.63 6.24
N CYS A 235 -14.71 -6.30 6.40
CA CYS A 235 -14.12 -5.38 5.44
C CYS A 235 -12.60 -5.61 5.30
N LEU A 236 -11.89 -5.85 6.40
CA LEU A 236 -10.47 -6.15 6.38
C LEU A 236 -10.16 -7.47 5.65
N HIS A 237 -10.98 -8.51 5.85
CA HIS A 237 -10.87 -9.78 5.12
C HIS A 237 -10.92 -9.54 3.60
N GLU A 238 -11.88 -8.73 3.14
CA GLU A 238 -11.99 -8.38 1.71
C GLU A 238 -10.78 -7.59 1.22
N VAL A 239 -10.32 -6.58 1.98
CA VAL A 239 -9.15 -5.76 1.66
C VAL A 239 -7.89 -6.62 1.51
N VAL A 240 -7.61 -7.50 2.48
CA VAL A 240 -6.45 -8.41 2.43
C VAL A 240 -6.55 -9.33 1.22
N SER A 241 -7.72 -9.94 1.00
CA SER A 241 -7.96 -10.83 -0.14
C SER A 241 -7.74 -10.14 -1.48
N GLU A 242 -8.24 -8.91 -1.64
CA GLU A 242 -8.14 -8.14 -2.87
C GLU A 242 -6.73 -7.61 -3.11
N CYS A 243 -6.06 -7.09 -2.08
CA CYS A 243 -4.69 -6.61 -2.19
C CYS A 243 -3.72 -7.75 -2.54
N ARG A 244 -3.87 -8.95 -1.96
CA ARG A 244 -3.04 -10.11 -2.32
C ARG A 244 -3.19 -10.47 -3.80
N ARG A 245 -4.44 -10.62 -4.28
CA ARG A 245 -4.70 -10.89 -5.71
C ARG A 245 -4.12 -9.82 -6.62
N ALA A 246 -4.24 -8.54 -6.22
CA ALA A 246 -3.71 -7.43 -6.99
C ALA A 246 -2.18 -7.43 -7.02
N TYR A 247 -1.49 -7.77 -5.92
CA TYR A 247 -0.04 -7.93 -5.92
C TYR A 247 0.42 -9.08 -6.82
N ASP A 248 -0.24 -10.24 -6.74
CA ASP A 248 0.05 -11.40 -7.59
C ASP A 248 -0.12 -11.08 -9.09
N ALA A 249 -1.05 -10.17 -9.42
CA ALA A 249 -1.33 -9.71 -10.78
C ALA A 249 -0.58 -8.43 -11.19
N TYR A 250 0.32 -7.89 -10.35
CA TYR A 250 1.03 -6.62 -10.57
C TYR A 250 0.10 -5.39 -10.74
N GLU A 251 -1.11 -5.43 -10.17
CA GLU A 251 -2.12 -4.37 -10.18
C GLU A 251 -1.93 -3.38 -9.01
N PHE A 252 -0.77 -2.71 -8.94
CA PHE A 252 -0.45 -1.81 -7.81
C PHE A 252 -1.46 -0.67 -7.61
N ARG A 253 -2.06 -0.17 -8.70
CA ARG A 253 -3.12 0.85 -8.66
C ARG A 253 -4.38 0.35 -7.96
N LYS A 254 -4.68 -0.94 -8.11
CA LYS A 254 -5.78 -1.57 -7.40
C LYS A 254 -5.49 -1.64 -5.91
N VAL A 255 -4.28 -2.06 -5.51
CA VAL A 255 -3.84 -2.03 -4.10
C VAL A 255 -4.00 -0.63 -3.50
N PHE A 256 -3.47 0.40 -4.18
CA PHE A 256 -3.61 1.80 -3.76
C PHE A 256 -5.07 2.20 -3.55
N THR A 257 -5.94 1.86 -4.51
CA THR A 257 -7.35 2.26 -4.48
C THR A 257 -8.09 1.59 -3.33
N VAL A 258 -7.90 0.28 -3.15
CA VAL A 258 -8.55 -0.51 -2.10
C VAL A 258 -8.15 0.00 -0.72
N ILE A 259 -6.85 0.16 -0.45
CA ILE A 259 -6.38 0.65 0.86
C ILE A 259 -6.85 2.08 1.12
N ASN A 260 -6.75 2.97 0.13
CA ASN A 260 -7.18 4.36 0.30
C ASN A 260 -8.70 4.46 0.56
N GLN A 261 -9.51 3.63 -0.11
CA GLN A 261 -10.96 3.56 0.12
C GLN A 261 -11.27 3.02 1.52
N PHE A 262 -10.60 1.96 1.95
CA PHE A 262 -10.77 1.39 3.28
C PHE A 262 -10.40 2.39 4.39
N CYS A 263 -9.27 3.09 4.25
CA CYS A 263 -8.88 4.16 5.18
C CYS A 263 -9.90 5.32 5.20
N ALA A 264 -10.44 5.71 4.05
CA ALA A 264 -11.33 6.86 3.93
C ALA A 264 -12.76 6.57 4.38
N ARG A 265 -13.37 5.51 3.82
CA ARG A 265 -14.80 5.22 3.95
C ARG A 265 -15.08 4.38 5.19
N ASP A 266 -14.41 3.25 5.33
CA ASP A 266 -14.75 2.28 6.35
C ASP A 266 -14.13 2.66 7.70
N LEU A 267 -12.84 3.00 7.71
CA LEU A 267 -12.13 3.39 8.93
C LEU A 267 -12.46 4.81 9.35
N SER A 268 -12.08 5.83 8.57
CA SER A 268 -12.15 7.23 9.02
C SER A 268 -13.57 7.75 9.15
N ALA A 269 -14.45 7.49 8.17
CA ALA A 269 -15.79 8.08 8.15
C ALA A 269 -16.81 7.32 9.02
N ILE A 270 -16.54 6.06 9.35
CA ILE A 270 -17.48 5.20 10.09
C ILE A 270 -16.80 4.65 11.34
N TYR A 271 -15.92 3.64 11.21
CA TYR A 271 -15.47 2.84 12.34
C TYR A 271 -14.81 3.67 13.46
N ILE A 272 -13.85 4.53 13.10
CA ILE A 272 -13.16 5.39 14.05
C ILE A 272 -14.12 6.39 14.69
N ASP A 273 -15.09 6.93 13.95
CA ASP A 273 -16.02 7.91 14.49
C ASP A 273 -16.99 7.27 15.49
N LEU A 274 -17.53 6.10 15.15
CA LEU A 274 -18.44 5.33 16.01
C LEU A 274 -17.77 4.86 17.31
N THR A 275 -16.50 4.47 17.24
CA THR A 275 -15.80 3.85 18.38
C THR A 275 -15.14 4.87 19.34
N LYS A 276 -15.09 6.16 19.01
CA LYS A 276 -14.52 7.21 19.91
C LYS A 276 -15.12 7.20 21.31
N ASP A 277 -16.46 7.13 21.39
CA ASP A 277 -17.17 7.22 22.67
C ASP A 277 -16.75 6.07 23.61
N ARG A 278 -16.77 4.83 23.13
CA ARG A 278 -16.35 3.66 23.91
C ARG A 278 -14.85 3.66 24.22
N LEU A 279 -14.00 4.03 23.26
CA LEU A 279 -12.54 4.02 23.47
C LEU A 279 -12.09 5.03 24.52
N TYR A 280 -12.78 6.17 24.61
CA TYR A 280 -12.44 7.25 25.53
C TYR A 280 -13.20 7.21 26.85
N CYS A 281 -14.41 6.63 26.88
CA CYS A 281 -15.30 6.74 28.02
C CYS A 281 -15.66 5.41 28.70
N ASP A 282 -15.49 4.26 28.08
CA ASP A 282 -15.71 2.98 28.77
C ASP A 282 -14.54 2.66 29.72
N ALA A 283 -14.72 1.71 30.63
CA ALA A 283 -13.66 1.21 31.49
C ALA A 283 -12.54 0.54 30.66
N GLU A 284 -11.30 0.57 31.15
CA GLU A 284 -10.13 0.11 30.40
C GLU A 284 -10.23 -1.36 29.99
N ASP A 285 -10.79 -2.19 30.85
CA ASP A 285 -10.99 -3.63 30.72
C ASP A 285 -12.38 -4.03 30.18
N SER A 286 -13.26 -3.06 29.90
CA SER A 286 -14.59 -3.38 29.38
C SER A 286 -14.52 -4.16 28.07
N LEU A 287 -15.33 -5.23 27.97
CA LEU A 287 -15.36 -6.14 26.82
C LEU A 287 -15.54 -5.39 25.50
N ARG A 288 -16.40 -4.37 25.48
CA ARG A 288 -16.68 -3.55 24.29
C ARG A 288 -15.46 -2.73 23.85
N ARG A 289 -14.70 -2.16 24.78
CA ARG A 289 -13.44 -1.46 24.49
C ARG A 289 -12.39 -2.43 23.97
N ARG A 290 -12.25 -3.59 24.62
CA ARG A 290 -11.31 -4.65 24.21
C ARG A 290 -11.65 -5.24 22.84
N ALA A 291 -12.93 -5.39 22.49
CA ALA A 291 -13.36 -5.81 21.15
C ALA A 291 -12.90 -4.83 20.07
N SER A 292 -13.10 -3.53 20.29
CA SER A 292 -12.63 -2.51 19.35
C SER A 292 -11.10 -2.43 19.27
N GLN A 293 -10.39 -2.56 20.39
CA GLN A 293 -8.93 -2.63 20.36
C GLN A 293 -8.42 -3.88 19.64
N THR A 294 -9.09 -5.03 19.80
CA THR A 294 -8.77 -6.26 19.07
C THR A 294 -8.92 -6.05 17.55
N ALA A 295 -10.03 -5.46 17.12
CA ALA A 295 -10.25 -5.17 15.70
C ALA A 295 -9.23 -4.15 15.16
N MET A 296 -8.96 -3.06 15.89
CA MET A 296 -7.94 -2.08 15.51
C MET A 296 -6.53 -2.69 15.43
N ASN A 297 -6.19 -3.60 16.34
CA ASN A 297 -4.91 -4.32 16.33
C ASN A 297 -4.76 -5.11 15.02
N ASN A 298 -5.77 -5.89 14.66
CA ASN A 298 -5.76 -6.70 13.43
C ASN A 298 -5.68 -5.81 12.18
N VAL A 299 -6.40 -4.68 12.17
CA VAL A 299 -6.32 -3.69 11.09
C VAL A 299 -4.92 -3.09 10.97
N VAL A 300 -4.28 -2.70 12.07
CA VAL A 300 -2.91 -2.16 12.06
C VAL A 300 -1.92 -3.18 11.53
N GLU A 301 -1.96 -4.43 12.02
CA GLU A 301 -1.06 -5.49 11.55
C GLU A 301 -1.22 -5.76 10.05
N ALA A 302 -2.46 -5.89 9.57
CA ALA A 302 -2.72 -6.15 8.16
C ALA A 302 -2.34 -4.94 7.28
N LEU A 303 -2.75 -3.73 7.65
CA LEU A 303 -2.47 -2.53 6.85
C LEU A 303 -0.98 -2.24 6.75
N THR A 304 -0.22 -2.35 7.85
CA THR A 304 1.22 -2.10 7.84
C THR A 304 1.95 -3.08 6.90
N ARG A 305 1.61 -4.37 6.97
CA ARG A 305 2.21 -5.40 6.09
C ARG A 305 1.77 -5.26 4.62
N LEU A 306 0.51 -4.89 4.35
CA LEU A 306 0.05 -4.58 2.99
C LEU A 306 0.71 -3.33 2.40
N LEU A 307 1.01 -2.33 3.24
CA LEU A 307 1.64 -1.09 2.82
C LEU A 307 3.16 -1.21 2.65
N ALA A 308 3.81 -2.14 3.35
CA ALA A 308 5.28 -2.29 3.37
C ALA A 308 5.94 -2.30 1.98
N PRO A 309 5.42 -2.98 0.94
CA PRO A 309 6.02 -2.93 -0.38
C PRO A 309 5.97 -1.55 -1.06
N ILE A 310 5.04 -0.66 -0.67
CA ILE A 310 4.78 0.66 -1.29
C ILE A 310 5.28 1.81 -0.42
N LEU A 311 4.90 1.85 0.85
CA LEU A 311 5.28 2.87 1.84
C LEU A 311 6.33 2.33 2.79
N VAL A 312 7.54 2.06 2.29
CA VAL A 312 8.58 1.33 3.03
C VAL A 312 8.95 1.98 4.36
N PHE A 313 9.01 3.30 4.41
CA PHE A 313 9.40 4.02 5.62
C PHE A 313 8.23 4.16 6.60
N THR A 314 7.05 4.49 6.09
CA THR A 314 5.85 4.70 6.92
C THR A 314 5.34 3.39 7.52
N ALA A 315 5.44 2.29 6.77
CA ALA A 315 5.07 0.97 7.27
C ALA A 315 6.00 0.52 8.41
N GLU A 316 7.31 0.73 8.26
CA GLU A 316 8.30 0.43 9.31
C GLU A 316 8.06 1.29 10.56
N GLU A 317 7.91 2.60 10.40
CA GLU A 317 7.61 3.51 11.52
C GLU A 317 6.33 3.11 12.25
N ALA A 318 5.26 2.75 11.53
CA ALA A 318 4.02 2.29 12.13
C ALA A 318 4.18 0.94 12.84
N TRP A 319 5.01 0.04 12.32
CA TRP A 319 5.34 -1.26 12.91
C TRP A 319 6.08 -1.10 14.24
N GLU A 320 7.10 -0.24 14.27
CA GLU A 320 7.83 0.12 15.49
C GLU A 320 6.90 0.73 16.55
N HIS A 321 6.05 1.68 16.15
CA HIS A 321 5.09 2.30 17.07
C HIS A 321 3.97 1.37 17.53
N ALA A 322 3.73 0.26 16.83
CA ALA A 322 2.85 -0.81 17.29
C ALA A 322 3.51 -1.72 18.34
N GLY A 323 4.77 -1.48 18.71
CA GLY A 323 5.52 -2.26 19.68
C GLY A 323 5.90 -3.65 19.17
N ARG A 324 6.02 -3.82 17.85
CA ARG A 324 6.39 -5.08 17.23
C ARG A 324 7.90 -5.25 17.18
N GLU A 325 8.34 -6.49 17.31
CA GLU A 325 9.74 -6.84 17.16
C GLU A 325 10.10 -7.02 15.69
N GLY A 326 11.37 -6.78 15.36
CA GLY A 326 11.89 -6.91 14.00
C GLY A 326 11.35 -5.86 13.03
N SER A 327 11.64 -6.07 11.75
CA SER A 327 11.17 -5.20 10.67
C SER A 327 9.87 -5.70 10.07
N VAL A 328 8.98 -4.80 9.61
CA VAL A 328 7.79 -5.20 8.83
C VAL A 328 8.20 -5.87 7.51
N HIS A 329 9.39 -5.51 6.98
CA HIS A 329 9.94 -6.03 5.73
C HIS A 329 10.44 -7.47 5.83
N GLU A 330 10.52 -8.01 7.05
CA GLU A 330 10.86 -9.40 7.34
C GLU A 330 9.64 -10.26 7.69
N GLN A 331 8.43 -9.69 7.58
CA GLN A 331 7.18 -10.39 7.87
C GLN A 331 6.54 -10.94 6.60
N ASP A 332 5.81 -12.05 6.72
CA ASP A 332 5.01 -12.58 5.61
C ASP A 332 3.92 -11.57 5.18
N PHE A 333 3.30 -11.77 4.03
CA PHE A 333 2.06 -11.05 3.72
C PHE A 333 0.91 -11.49 4.64
N PRO A 334 0.00 -10.57 5.05
CA PRO A 334 -1.14 -10.94 5.89
C PRO A 334 -2.07 -11.88 5.12
N VAL A 335 -2.69 -12.82 5.83
CA VAL A 335 -3.67 -13.76 5.27
C VAL A 335 -5.07 -13.29 5.70
N ALA A 336 -6.04 -13.39 4.78
CA ALA A 336 -7.41 -13.04 5.10
C ALA A 336 -7.97 -14.02 6.13
N ASP A 337 -8.58 -13.50 7.20
CA ASP A 337 -9.10 -14.33 8.27
C ASP A 337 -10.47 -14.91 7.88
N GLU A 338 -10.53 -16.21 7.64
CA GLU A 338 -11.73 -16.91 7.17
C GLU A 338 -12.92 -16.81 8.14
N ARG A 339 -12.68 -16.50 9.41
CA ARG A 339 -13.75 -16.26 10.40
C ARG A 339 -14.61 -15.04 10.05
N PHE A 340 -14.10 -14.13 9.24
CA PHE A 340 -14.79 -12.91 8.81
C PHE A 340 -15.15 -12.93 7.31
N SER A 341 -15.34 -14.12 6.73
CA SER A 341 -15.73 -14.28 5.31
C SER A 341 -17.24 -14.19 5.04
N GLY A 342 -18.09 -14.34 6.07
CA GLY A 342 -19.54 -14.56 5.93
C GLY A 342 -20.40 -13.35 5.55
N LYS A 343 -19.85 -12.13 5.60
CA LYS A 343 -20.51 -10.85 5.24
C LYS A 343 -21.78 -10.52 6.03
N GLU A 344 -22.15 -11.27 7.07
CA GLU A 344 -23.40 -11.03 7.80
C GLU A 344 -23.38 -9.67 8.49
N ALA A 345 -22.27 -9.29 9.14
CA ALA A 345 -22.16 -7.99 9.77
C ALA A 345 -22.17 -6.85 8.74
N THR A 346 -21.54 -7.06 7.58
CA THR A 346 -21.54 -6.14 6.44
C THR A 346 -22.95 -5.90 5.90
N MET A 347 -23.77 -6.94 5.76
CA MET A 347 -25.15 -6.81 5.32
C MET A 347 -25.99 -5.99 6.32
N GLU A 348 -25.86 -6.25 7.61
CA GLU A 348 -26.57 -5.49 8.66
C GLU A 348 -26.10 -4.03 8.72
N VAL A 349 -24.79 -3.78 8.68
CA VAL A 349 -24.23 -2.42 8.72
C VAL A 349 -24.62 -1.62 7.47
N ASN A 350 -24.68 -2.23 6.29
CA ASN A 350 -25.16 -1.54 5.09
C ASN A 350 -26.61 -1.06 5.25
N GLN A 351 -27.51 -1.90 5.76
CA GLN A 351 -28.88 -1.49 6.06
C GLN A 351 -28.94 -0.38 7.12
N LEU A 352 -28.08 -0.44 8.15
CA LEU A 352 -27.99 0.62 9.15
C LEU A 352 -27.47 1.94 8.55
N LEU A 353 -26.55 1.91 7.59
CA LEU A 353 -26.07 3.11 6.90
C LEU A 353 -27.16 3.74 6.02
N GLU A 354 -28.01 2.93 5.37
CA GLU A 354 -29.20 3.44 4.66
C GLU A 354 -30.15 4.16 5.63
N LEU A 355 -30.40 3.60 6.81
CA LEU A 355 -31.18 4.27 7.85
C LEU A 355 -30.50 5.53 8.39
N ARG A 356 -29.16 5.53 8.49
CA ARG A 356 -28.37 6.69 8.90
C ARG A 356 -28.57 7.86 7.95
N GLU A 357 -28.65 7.62 6.64
CA GLU A 357 -28.93 8.69 5.67
C GLU A 357 -30.31 9.31 5.88
N VAL A 358 -31.35 8.50 6.12
CA VAL A 358 -32.71 8.98 6.42
C VAL A 358 -32.73 9.83 7.69
N ILE A 359 -32.08 9.36 8.75
CA ILE A 359 -31.96 10.09 10.01
C ILE A 359 -31.17 11.40 9.83
N GLN A 360 -30.06 11.35 9.09
CA GLN A 360 -29.22 12.51 8.84
C GLN A 360 -29.98 13.62 8.11
N ASN A 361 -30.81 13.28 7.12
CA ASN A 361 -31.67 14.25 6.42
C ASN A 361 -32.67 14.94 7.37
N ALA A 362 -33.26 14.19 8.31
CA ALA A 362 -34.16 14.73 9.32
C ALA A 362 -33.43 15.68 10.29
N ILE A 363 -32.20 15.30 10.70
CA ILE A 363 -31.33 16.12 11.57
C ILE A 363 -30.91 17.40 10.87
N GLU A 364 -30.44 17.33 9.62
CA GLU A 364 -29.97 18.49 8.86
C GLU A 364 -31.05 19.55 8.67
N SER A 365 -32.29 19.11 8.44
CA SER A 365 -33.45 20.01 8.35
C SER A 365 -33.64 20.83 9.64
N GLN A 366 -33.43 20.21 10.81
CA GLN A 366 -33.55 20.88 12.11
C GLN A 366 -32.33 21.76 12.44
N VAL A 367 -31.13 21.34 12.03
CA VAL A 367 -29.90 22.15 12.17
C VAL A 367 -30.00 23.43 11.33
N GLN A 368 -30.50 23.33 10.09
CA GLN A 368 -30.76 24.51 9.25
C GLN A 368 -31.81 25.44 9.85
N ALA A 369 -32.83 24.87 10.50
CA ALA A 369 -33.83 25.62 11.26
C ALA A 369 -33.30 26.19 12.60
N LYS A 370 -32.03 25.94 12.95
CA LYS A 370 -31.37 26.34 14.21
C LYS A 370 -32.04 25.79 15.47
N ALA A 371 -32.71 24.64 15.38
CA ALA A 371 -33.29 23.98 16.53
C ALA A 371 -32.21 23.42 17.48
N PHE A 372 -31.11 22.91 16.92
CA PHE A 372 -29.90 22.45 17.60
C PHE A 372 -28.72 22.46 16.62
N ASN A 373 -27.48 22.22 17.07
CA ASN A 373 -26.28 22.43 16.24
C ASN A 373 -25.57 21.15 15.81
N LYS A 374 -25.71 20.06 16.56
CA LYS A 374 -24.96 18.82 16.35
C LYS A 374 -25.86 17.60 16.41
N ASN A 375 -25.48 16.52 15.71
CA ASN A 375 -26.22 15.26 15.68
C ASN A 375 -26.48 14.69 17.09
N ASN A 376 -25.50 14.79 18.00
CA ASN A 376 -25.62 14.26 19.35
C ASN A 376 -26.64 15.02 20.24
N GLU A 377 -27.21 16.12 19.77
CA GLU A 377 -28.32 16.84 20.41
C GLU A 377 -29.70 16.34 19.94
N ALA A 378 -29.75 15.48 18.91
CA ALA A 378 -30.99 15.03 18.31
C ALA A 378 -31.60 13.85 19.09
N ALA A 379 -32.88 13.96 19.43
CA ALA A 379 -33.75 12.83 19.72
C ALA A 379 -34.52 12.49 18.45
N VAL A 380 -34.47 11.24 18.01
CA VAL A 380 -34.99 10.82 16.71
C VAL A 380 -36.15 9.85 16.88
N GLU A 381 -37.25 10.09 16.18
CA GLU A 381 -38.31 9.10 15.98
C GLU A 381 -38.18 8.52 14.56
N LEU A 382 -37.89 7.23 14.47
CA LEU A 382 -37.68 6.49 13.23
C LEU A 382 -38.88 5.54 13.00
N ALA A 383 -39.67 5.82 11.97
CA ALA A 383 -40.71 4.93 11.50
C ALA A 383 -40.13 3.85 10.59
N LEU A 384 -40.43 2.59 10.89
CA LEU A 384 -40.03 1.42 10.10
C LEU A 384 -41.23 0.49 9.90
N PRO A 385 -41.28 -0.29 8.81
CA PRO A 385 -42.22 -1.39 8.65
C PRO A 385 -42.16 -2.38 9.82
N ALA A 386 -43.30 -2.94 10.25
CA ALA A 386 -43.37 -3.84 11.41
C ALA A 386 -42.43 -5.06 11.30
N GLY A 387 -42.25 -5.58 10.08
CA GLY A 387 -41.38 -6.73 9.79
C GLY A 387 -39.92 -6.39 9.47
N HIS A 388 -39.47 -5.13 9.66
CA HIS A 388 -38.10 -4.75 9.31
C HIS A 388 -37.07 -5.45 10.20
N GLY A 389 -36.11 -6.16 9.58
CA GLY A 389 -35.17 -7.05 10.29
C GLY A 389 -34.34 -6.38 11.40
N LEU A 390 -34.02 -5.09 11.23
CA LEU A 390 -33.24 -4.33 12.21
C LEU A 390 -34.01 -3.83 13.44
N ARG A 391 -35.34 -3.98 13.53
CA ARG A 391 -36.11 -3.43 14.68
C ARG A 391 -35.64 -3.98 16.02
N GLY A 392 -35.28 -5.27 16.09
CA GLY A 392 -34.77 -5.88 17.32
C GLY A 392 -33.46 -5.26 17.79
N LEU A 393 -32.52 -5.07 16.86
CA LEU A 393 -31.22 -4.43 17.11
C LEU A 393 -31.39 -2.95 17.52
N LEU A 394 -32.22 -2.21 16.79
CA LEU A 394 -32.48 -0.79 17.03
C LEU A 394 -33.29 -0.51 18.31
N GLY A 395 -34.00 -1.53 18.83
CA GLY A 395 -34.64 -1.44 20.15
C GLY A 395 -33.62 -1.33 21.29
N GLY A 396 -32.36 -1.71 21.07
CA GLY A 396 -31.26 -1.49 21.99
C GLY A 396 -30.78 -0.03 21.96
N ARG A 397 -31.30 0.80 22.88
CA ARG A 397 -30.97 2.23 22.95
C ARG A 397 -29.46 2.53 22.90
N ALA A 398 -28.66 1.78 23.65
CA ALA A 398 -27.21 2.00 23.72
C ALA A 398 -26.52 1.80 22.36
N PHE A 399 -26.89 0.75 21.63
CA PHE A 399 -26.39 0.49 20.28
C PHE A 399 -26.85 1.58 19.31
N ALA A 400 -28.16 1.87 19.26
CA ALA A 400 -28.73 2.81 18.31
C ALA A 400 -28.15 4.23 18.45
N THR A 401 -28.07 4.73 19.68
CA THR A 401 -27.54 6.08 19.97
C THR A 401 -26.05 6.20 19.67
N GLU A 402 -25.27 5.13 19.86
CA GLU A 402 -23.86 5.08 19.48
C GLU A 402 -23.68 5.01 17.96
N PHE A 403 -24.40 4.10 17.29
CA PHE A 403 -24.27 3.90 15.84
C PHE A 403 -24.68 5.15 15.05
N PHE A 404 -25.76 5.82 15.44
CA PHE A 404 -26.23 7.03 14.74
C PHE A 404 -25.63 8.33 15.29
N ILE A 405 -24.91 8.29 16.42
CA ILE A 405 -24.33 9.46 17.09
C ILE A 405 -25.44 10.49 17.42
N ILE A 406 -26.47 10.02 18.12
CA ILE A 406 -27.67 10.79 18.52
C ILE A 406 -27.94 10.63 20.02
N SER A 407 -28.79 11.49 20.59
CA SER A 407 -29.15 11.45 22.02
C SER A 407 -30.15 10.34 22.34
N ASP A 408 -31.12 10.10 21.46
CA ASP A 408 -32.13 9.06 21.66
C ASP A 408 -32.71 8.57 20.34
N LEU A 409 -33.18 7.32 20.32
CA LEU A 409 -33.90 6.74 19.19
C LEU A 409 -35.18 6.06 19.68
N LYS A 410 -36.32 6.52 19.16
CA LYS A 410 -37.62 5.90 19.35
C LYS A 410 -38.09 5.27 18.04
N LEU A 411 -38.48 4.01 18.10
CA LEU A 411 -39.04 3.32 16.94
C LEU A 411 -40.56 3.51 16.86
N ALA A 412 -41.03 3.92 15.69
CA ALA A 412 -42.45 3.94 15.33
C ALA A 412 -42.76 2.88 14.27
N GLU A 413 -44.02 2.50 14.14
CA GLU A 413 -44.50 1.68 13.03
C GLU A 413 -44.97 2.60 11.90
N GLY A 414 -44.50 2.35 10.68
CA GLY A 414 -44.89 3.09 9.49
C GLY A 414 -44.81 2.21 8.24
N GLU A 415 -45.58 2.55 7.21
CA GLU A 415 -45.57 1.81 5.94
C GLU A 415 -44.24 1.96 5.20
N GLU A 416 -43.60 3.13 5.33
CA GLU A 416 -42.31 3.46 4.71
C GLU A 416 -41.30 3.93 5.76
N VAL A 417 -40.01 3.79 5.43
CA VAL A 417 -38.92 4.28 6.27
C VAL A 417 -38.90 5.80 6.27
N SER A 418 -39.06 6.41 7.45
CA SER A 418 -38.98 7.87 7.60
C SER A 418 -38.48 8.25 9.00
N ALA A 419 -37.88 9.43 9.14
CA ALA A 419 -37.38 9.93 10.41
C ALA A 419 -37.85 11.35 10.68
N THR A 420 -38.08 11.65 11.96
CA THR A 420 -38.22 13.01 12.47
C THR A 420 -37.20 13.23 13.58
N ALA A 421 -36.70 14.45 13.71
CA ALA A 421 -35.73 14.81 14.73
C ALA A 421 -36.22 16.01 15.53
N SER A 422 -35.93 16.02 16.82
CA SER A 422 -36.14 17.15 17.72
C SER A 422 -34.94 17.33 18.63
N ARG A 423 -34.84 18.47 19.29
CA ARG A 423 -33.84 18.67 20.33
C ARG A 423 -34.15 17.77 21.52
N THR A 424 -33.13 17.11 22.07
CA THR A 424 -33.24 16.33 23.31
C THR A 424 -33.40 17.23 24.53
N ASP A 425 -34.15 16.76 25.53
CA ASP A 425 -34.29 17.40 26.84
C ASP A 425 -33.26 16.90 27.86
N HIS A 426 -32.46 15.89 27.50
CA HIS A 426 -31.42 15.38 28.38
C HIS A 426 -30.31 16.41 28.58
N PRO A 427 -29.67 16.47 29.76
CA PRO A 427 -28.46 17.27 29.94
C PRO A 427 -27.27 16.63 29.23
N MET A 428 -26.30 17.45 28.83
CA MET A 428 -25.02 16.95 28.31
C MET A 428 -24.13 16.47 29.45
N CYS A 429 -23.71 15.21 29.41
CA CYS A 429 -22.72 14.67 30.33
C CYS A 429 -21.36 15.36 30.11
N PRO A 430 -20.70 15.92 31.16
CA PRO A 430 -19.45 16.66 31.01
C PRO A 430 -18.26 15.78 30.61
N ARG A 431 -18.32 14.46 30.85
CA ARG A 431 -17.27 13.49 30.50
C ARG A 431 -17.40 13.00 29.05
N CYS A 432 -18.45 12.24 28.74
CA CYS A 432 -18.61 11.64 27.40
C CYS A 432 -19.21 12.58 26.36
N ARG A 433 -19.69 13.76 26.77
CA ARG A 433 -20.33 14.76 25.88
C ARG A 433 -21.59 14.25 25.16
N ARG A 434 -22.15 13.12 25.61
CA ARG A 434 -23.45 12.62 25.18
C ARG A 434 -24.56 13.28 25.99
N TYR A 435 -25.70 13.48 25.34
CA TYR A 435 -26.92 13.94 25.98
C TYR A 435 -27.67 12.73 26.52
N GLU A 436 -27.62 12.54 27.83
CA GLU A 436 -28.08 11.33 28.52
C GLU A 436 -28.83 11.71 29.81
N PRO A 437 -29.75 10.84 30.29
CA PRO A 437 -30.30 10.99 31.63
C PRO A 437 -29.16 11.08 32.67
N PRO A 438 -29.24 12.04 33.62
CA PRO A 438 -28.25 12.14 34.69
C PRO A 438 -28.28 10.89 35.57
N ALA A 439 -27.13 10.52 36.14
CA ALA A 439 -27.04 9.45 37.11
C ALA A 439 -27.97 9.74 38.30
N THR A 440 -28.61 8.70 38.82
CA THR A 440 -29.50 8.80 40.00
C THR A 440 -28.74 8.88 41.32
N VAL A 441 -27.41 8.75 41.29
CA VAL A 441 -26.54 8.71 42.47
C VAL A 441 -26.08 10.14 42.79
N GLN A 442 -26.31 10.59 44.02
CA GLN A 442 -25.78 11.88 44.52
C GLN A 442 -24.30 11.70 44.88
N SER A 443 -23.47 12.72 44.60
CA SER A 443 -22.06 12.69 45.02
C SER A 443 -21.94 12.63 46.55
N VAL A 444 -20.79 12.19 47.05
CA VAL A 444 -20.45 12.15 48.49
C VAL A 444 -20.52 13.55 49.13
N GLU A 445 -20.41 14.61 48.33
CA GLU A 445 -20.47 16.01 48.75
C GLU A 445 -21.88 16.63 48.63
N GLY A 446 -22.88 15.88 48.15
CA GLY A 446 -24.29 16.31 48.07
C GLY A 446 -24.69 17.06 46.80
N ASP A 447 -23.75 17.32 45.89
CA ASP A 447 -24.01 17.96 44.58
C ASP A 447 -24.25 16.91 43.48
N ALA A 448 -25.09 17.23 42.50
CA ALA A 448 -25.27 16.40 41.31
C ALA A 448 -24.01 16.49 40.43
N THR A 449 -23.35 15.36 40.15
CA THR A 449 -22.12 15.32 39.32
C THR A 449 -22.35 15.76 37.88
N GLY A 450 -23.61 15.77 37.43
CA GLY A 450 -24.00 16.03 36.04
C GLY A 450 -23.56 14.91 35.08
N LEU A 451 -22.96 13.83 35.60
CA LEU A 451 -22.54 12.67 34.82
C LEU A 451 -23.74 11.79 34.47
N CYS A 452 -23.64 11.09 33.34
CA CYS A 452 -24.56 10.01 33.03
C CYS A 452 -24.18 8.74 33.81
N GLY A 453 -25.14 7.81 33.97
CA GLY A 453 -24.94 6.57 34.74
C GLY A 453 -23.67 5.80 34.37
N ARG A 454 -23.43 5.58 33.07
CA ARG A 454 -22.21 4.91 32.58
C ARG A 454 -20.92 5.60 33.05
N CYS A 455 -20.86 6.94 32.95
CA CYS A 455 -19.65 7.67 33.33
C CYS A 455 -19.42 7.65 34.85
N GLU A 456 -20.49 7.65 35.63
CA GLU A 456 -20.43 7.52 37.09
C GLU A 456 -19.92 6.11 37.48
N GLU A 457 -20.42 5.05 36.85
CA GLU A 457 -19.98 3.67 37.06
C GLU A 457 -18.49 3.48 36.76
N VAL A 458 -18.00 4.05 35.65
CA VAL A 458 -16.58 3.98 35.28
C VAL A 458 -15.69 4.71 36.28
N LEU A 459 -16.11 5.89 36.76
CA LEU A 459 -15.31 6.68 37.72
C LEU A 459 -15.36 6.12 39.16
N SER A 460 -16.45 5.45 39.52
CA SER A 460 -16.59 4.79 40.82
C SER A 460 -15.89 3.43 40.89
N GLY A 461 -15.40 2.90 39.75
CA GLY A 461 -14.78 1.58 39.67
C GLY A 461 -15.77 0.43 39.80
N ALA A 462 -17.08 0.70 39.65
CA ALA A 462 -18.14 -0.31 39.67
C ALA A 462 -18.33 -1.02 38.32
N ALA A 463 -17.63 -0.57 37.27
CA ALA A 463 -17.73 -1.06 35.90
C ALA A 463 -16.71 -2.16 35.55
N SER A 464 -16.06 -2.79 36.53
CA SER A 464 -15.07 -3.87 36.31
C SER A 464 -15.69 -5.25 36.07
#